data_AF-A0A7S1SZA6-F1
#
_entry.id   AF-A0A7S1SZA6-F1
#
_cell.length_a   1.000
_cell.length_b   1.000
_cell.length_c   1.000
_cell.angle_alpha   90.00
_cell.angle_beta   90.00
_cell.angle_gamma   90.00
#
_symmetry.space_group_name_H-M   'P 1'
#
loop_
_entity.id
_entity.type
_entity.pdbx_description
1 polymer ?
#
loop_
_entity_poly.entity_id
_entity_poly.type
_entity_poly.pdbx_seq_one_letter_code
_entity_poly.pdbx_strand_id
1 'polypeptide(L)'
;MLRIAEGKSSTYEQQEAALEGILDLCHQARFIRDSYANLDCRIERSNVFEDICALLSKTAFPVNCPLRSVHLISLEGLLAVLNTLSSMIGPGAGEEDVVMEAGQYYADLWSALVEGREPRPEGSTSSTPDDVTAWVKAVRSEKYLKGRLNIAADHFNRDPKKGFHFLQTYKLLPDPLEAKAVACFLRACPGLHKKIIGTLLGEVHLKSKDKDNFYLEVLQQFTDTFDFTGMKFDGALRLFLESFQLPGEAQKIDRIVNCFGTRYYQQNTTVLRSADATYVLAYSVIMLNTDAHNDQVKQKMTLEQFKRNNRGINDGESLPDDFQEELYNSIVSNAIKLQDSGPGGAGVMSAARWADLRRASLLPRGQLTRRGKGVEAFDRDMFCLIWGPTVAAVSVVL
;
A
#
# COMPACT_ATOMS: atom_id res chain seq x y z
N MET A 1 9.62 15.15 3.89
CA MET A 1 9.30 16.23 4.85
C MET A 1 8.98 15.66 6.23
N LEU A 2 7.87 14.93 6.42
CA LEU A 2 7.48 14.35 7.74
C LEU A 2 8.61 13.60 8.46
N ARG A 3 9.30 12.66 7.79
CA ARG A 3 10.43 11.92 8.38
C ARG A 3 11.60 12.81 8.85
N ILE A 4 11.83 13.94 8.18
CA ILE A 4 12.87 14.90 8.53
C ILE A 4 12.40 15.73 9.73
N ALA A 5 11.13 16.16 9.72
CA ALA A 5 10.53 16.90 10.83
C ALA A 5 10.42 16.08 12.13
N GLU A 6 10.37 14.73 12.06
CA GLU A 6 10.46 13.84 13.22
C GLU A 6 11.82 13.89 13.97
N GLY A 7 12.88 14.42 13.34
CA GLY A 7 14.20 14.58 13.98
C GLY A 7 15.02 13.30 14.17
N LYS A 8 14.51 12.12 13.79
CA LYS A 8 15.14 10.82 14.11
C LYS A 8 16.43 10.50 13.34
N SER A 9 16.82 11.30 12.34
CA SER A 9 18.07 11.14 11.58
C SER A 9 18.46 12.43 10.82
N SER A 10 17.99 13.58 11.27
CA SER A 10 18.20 14.88 10.62
C SER A 10 18.85 15.85 11.58
N THR A 11 19.57 16.84 11.04
CA THR A 11 20.10 17.93 11.87
C THR A 11 18.96 18.79 12.41
N TYR A 12 19.26 19.58 13.43
CA TYR A 12 18.28 20.50 14.01
C TYR A 12 17.77 21.49 12.95
N GLU A 13 18.66 22.05 12.14
CA GLU A 13 18.33 23.01 11.08
C GLU A 13 17.45 22.36 10.00
N GLN A 14 17.71 21.10 9.66
CA GLN A 14 16.88 20.34 8.72
C GLN A 14 15.49 20.05 9.31
N GLN A 15 15.42 19.75 10.60
CA GLN A 15 14.16 19.51 11.29
C GLN A 15 13.32 20.80 11.34
N GLU A 16 13.93 21.91 11.71
CA GLU A 16 13.32 23.24 11.75
C GLU A 16 12.79 23.66 10.38
N ALA A 17 13.63 23.63 9.34
CA ALA A 17 13.20 23.96 7.97
C ALA A 17 12.09 23.04 7.45
N ALA A 18 12.10 21.75 7.84
CA ALA A 18 11.02 20.82 7.49
C ALA A 18 9.70 21.15 8.20
N LEU A 19 9.76 21.63 9.45
CA LEU A 19 8.58 22.07 10.20
C LEU A 19 8.04 23.40 9.67
N GLU A 20 8.90 24.34 9.26
CA GLU A 20 8.48 25.58 8.58
C GLU A 20 7.72 25.26 7.29
N GLY A 21 8.24 24.34 6.46
CA GLY A 21 7.54 23.90 5.25
C GLY A 21 6.20 23.22 5.53
N ILE A 22 6.08 22.48 6.65
CA ILE A 22 4.79 21.92 7.09
C ILE A 22 3.85 23.02 7.58
N LEU A 23 4.36 24.02 8.30
CA LEU A 23 3.61 25.18 8.77
C LEU A 23 3.02 25.97 7.59
N ASP A 24 3.80 26.21 6.55
CA ASP A 24 3.31 26.86 5.32
C ASP A 24 2.14 26.10 4.69
N LEU A 25 2.19 24.77 4.69
CA LEU A 25 1.09 23.92 4.21
C LEU A 25 -0.13 23.98 5.14
N CYS A 26 0.06 24.06 6.46
CA CYS A 26 -1.02 24.19 7.44
C CYS A 26 -1.78 25.51 7.29
N HIS A 27 -1.12 26.58 6.85
CA HIS A 27 -1.75 27.86 6.53
C HIS A 27 -2.62 27.81 5.26
N GLN A 28 -2.45 26.79 4.40
CA GLN A 28 -3.27 26.63 3.21
C GLN A 28 -4.59 25.93 3.55
N ALA A 29 -5.65 26.72 3.69
CA ALA A 29 -6.98 26.23 4.08
C ALA A 29 -7.55 25.08 3.21
N ARG A 30 -7.11 24.98 1.95
CA ARG A 30 -7.50 23.87 1.05
C ARG A 30 -6.63 22.63 1.23
N PHE A 31 -5.35 22.79 1.50
CA PHE A 31 -4.41 21.67 1.57
C PHE A 31 -4.83 20.66 2.64
N ILE A 32 -5.16 21.14 3.85
CA ILE A 32 -5.50 20.29 4.98
C ILE A 32 -6.81 19.53 4.74
N ARG A 33 -7.84 20.19 4.18
CA ARG A 33 -9.12 19.57 3.84
C ARG A 33 -9.00 18.58 2.67
N ASP A 34 -8.28 18.96 1.61
CA ASP A 34 -8.04 18.10 0.45
C ASP A 34 -7.21 16.87 0.83
N SER A 35 -6.23 17.03 1.72
CA SER A 35 -5.43 15.92 2.25
C SER A 35 -6.29 14.96 3.04
N TYR A 36 -7.16 15.44 3.93
CA TYR A 36 -8.06 14.59 4.70
C TYR A 36 -9.00 13.77 3.79
N ALA A 37 -9.68 14.43 2.85
CA ALA A 37 -10.65 13.77 1.98
C ALA A 37 -10.00 12.80 0.98
N ASN A 38 -8.82 13.13 0.44
CA ASN A 38 -8.20 12.35 -0.64
C ASN A 38 -7.08 11.40 -0.18
N LEU A 39 -6.60 11.51 1.06
CA LEU A 39 -5.56 10.65 1.63
C LEU A 39 -6.09 9.93 2.87
N ASP A 40 -6.45 10.65 3.93
CA ASP A 40 -6.85 10.03 5.20
C ASP A 40 -8.11 9.19 5.10
N CYS A 41 -9.06 9.60 4.25
CA CYS A 41 -10.31 8.87 4.04
C CYS A 41 -10.19 7.73 3.01
N ARG A 42 -9.14 7.71 2.18
CA ARG A 42 -8.93 6.64 1.19
C ARG A 42 -8.30 5.41 1.83
N ILE A 43 -8.84 4.23 1.57
CA ILE A 43 -8.41 2.97 2.21
C ILE A 43 -6.90 2.72 2.00
N GLU A 44 -6.39 2.85 0.79
CA GLU A 44 -5.02 2.46 0.41
C GLU A 44 -3.96 3.55 0.67
N ARG A 45 -4.37 4.73 1.16
CA ARG A 45 -3.49 5.88 1.37
C ARG A 45 -3.14 6.05 2.85
N SER A 46 -2.05 6.73 3.15
CA SER A 46 -1.67 7.09 4.52
C SER A 46 -2.58 8.18 5.09
N ASN A 47 -2.67 8.27 6.41
CA ASN A 47 -3.41 9.34 7.10
C ASN A 47 -2.54 10.58 7.25
N VAL A 48 -2.24 11.27 6.14
CA VAL A 48 -1.31 12.40 6.10
C VAL A 48 -1.74 13.55 7.01
N PHE A 49 -3.03 13.86 7.09
CA PHE A 49 -3.53 14.89 7.99
C PHE A 49 -3.32 14.50 9.46
N GLU A 50 -3.72 13.28 9.84
CA GLU A 50 -3.49 12.77 11.20
C GLU A 50 -1.99 12.71 11.54
N ASP A 51 -1.15 12.28 10.61
CA ASP A 51 0.31 12.19 10.78
C ASP A 51 0.93 13.57 10.99
N ILE A 52 0.50 14.60 10.24
CA ILE A 52 0.90 16.00 10.44
C ILE A 52 0.47 16.46 11.83
N CYS A 53 -0.79 16.25 12.21
CA CYS A 53 -1.32 16.70 13.51
C CYS A 53 -0.61 16.01 14.68
N ALA A 54 -0.36 14.71 14.57
CA ALA A 54 0.36 13.94 15.58
C ALA A 54 1.81 14.39 15.72
N LEU A 55 2.49 14.67 14.60
CA LEU A 55 3.84 15.21 14.59
C LEU A 55 3.91 16.59 15.25
N LEU A 56 3.06 17.54 14.83
CA LEU A 56 3.01 18.89 15.39
C LEU A 56 2.65 18.85 16.87
N SER A 57 1.63 18.07 17.25
CA SER A 57 1.26 17.87 18.65
C SER A 57 2.44 17.37 19.47
N LYS A 58 3.05 16.26 19.07
CA LYS A 58 4.18 15.68 19.79
C LYS A 58 5.38 16.64 19.90
N THR A 59 5.64 17.39 18.83
CA THR A 59 6.80 18.30 18.76
C THR A 59 6.55 19.62 19.48
N ALA A 60 5.29 20.01 19.70
CA ALA A 60 4.94 21.19 20.48
C ALA A 60 5.22 21.02 21.99
N PHE A 61 5.34 19.78 22.51
CA PHE A 61 5.64 19.54 23.92
C PHE A 61 7.16 19.49 24.21
N PRO A 62 7.74 20.49 24.90
CA PRO A 62 9.14 20.45 25.33
C PRO A 62 9.33 19.51 26.53
N VAL A 63 9.47 18.21 26.26
CA VAL A 63 9.71 17.21 27.31
C VAL A 63 11.19 17.22 27.72
N ASN A 64 11.47 17.60 28.97
CA ASN A 64 12.81 17.63 29.57
C ASN A 64 13.84 18.48 28.80
N CYS A 65 13.38 19.52 28.08
CA CYS A 65 14.25 20.43 27.33
C CYS A 65 13.73 21.87 27.44
N PRO A 66 14.59 22.89 27.24
CA PRO A 66 14.13 24.26 27.14
C PRO A 66 13.27 24.44 25.89
N LEU A 67 12.39 25.44 25.93
CA LEU A 67 11.59 25.83 24.77
C LEU A 67 12.51 26.26 23.61
N ARG A 68 12.16 25.86 22.39
CA ARG A 68 12.91 26.08 21.15
C ARG A 68 11.95 26.44 20.02
N SER A 69 12.49 27.00 18.94
CA SER A 69 11.76 27.39 17.73
C SER A 69 10.84 26.28 17.21
N VAL A 70 11.32 25.03 17.12
CA VAL A 70 10.52 23.88 16.66
C VAL A 70 9.22 23.64 17.46
N HIS A 71 9.20 23.95 18.76
CA HIS A 71 7.98 23.83 19.58
C HIS A 71 6.99 24.94 19.26
N LEU A 72 7.47 26.16 19.04
CA LEU A 72 6.67 27.32 18.67
C LEU A 72 6.07 27.15 17.27
N ILE A 73 6.89 26.76 16.28
CA ILE A 73 6.44 26.45 14.91
C ILE A 73 5.37 25.36 14.94
N SER A 74 5.57 24.33 15.77
CA SER A 74 4.61 23.23 15.88
C SER A 74 3.29 23.66 16.50
N LEU A 75 3.34 24.49 17.56
CA LEU A 75 2.14 25.09 18.14
C LEU A 75 1.42 25.99 17.14
N GLU A 76 2.15 26.85 16.44
CA GLU A 76 1.60 27.72 15.41
C GLU A 76 0.91 26.92 14.31
N GLY A 77 1.48 25.79 13.88
CA GLY A 77 0.87 24.88 12.92
C GLY A 77 -0.45 24.31 13.40
N LEU A 78 -0.52 23.86 14.65
CA LEU A 78 -1.77 23.38 15.26
C LEU A 78 -2.84 24.47 15.31
N LEU A 79 -2.44 25.70 15.66
CA LEU A 79 -3.35 26.86 15.71
C LEU A 79 -3.80 27.28 14.30
N ALA A 80 -2.93 27.24 13.30
CA ALA A 80 -3.27 27.53 11.90
C ALA A 80 -4.31 26.54 11.36
N VAL A 81 -4.14 25.24 11.65
CA VAL A 81 -5.15 24.22 11.33
C VAL A 81 -6.46 24.51 12.07
N LEU A 82 -6.41 24.77 13.38
CA LEU A 82 -7.62 25.02 14.17
C LEU A 82 -8.39 26.26 13.68
N ASN A 83 -7.68 27.33 13.34
CA ASN A 83 -8.26 28.56 12.78
C ASN A 83 -8.88 28.32 11.39
N THR A 84 -8.28 27.42 10.60
CA THR A 84 -8.88 27.01 9.32
C THR A 84 -10.22 26.30 9.55
N LEU A 85 -10.26 25.37 10.51
CA LEU A 85 -11.46 24.56 10.81
C LEU A 85 -12.56 25.35 11.53
N SER A 86 -12.21 26.39 12.28
CA SER A 86 -13.18 27.24 12.99
C SER A 86 -13.98 28.16 12.07
N SER A 87 -13.52 28.37 10.82
CA SER A 87 -14.10 29.33 9.88
C SER A 87 -15.53 29.02 9.42
N MET A 88 -16.08 27.81 9.67
CA MET A 88 -17.45 27.43 9.29
C MET A 88 -18.14 26.44 10.26
N ILE A 89 -18.35 26.81 11.53
CA ILE A 89 -19.40 26.18 12.35
C ILE A 89 -20.75 26.85 12.01
N GLY A 90 -21.28 26.57 10.82
CA GLY A 90 -22.65 26.95 10.45
C GLY A 90 -23.68 26.00 11.10
N PRO A 91 -24.89 26.48 11.47
CA PRO A 91 -25.89 25.72 12.24
C PRO A 91 -26.61 24.61 11.45
N GLY A 92 -25.99 24.03 10.43
CA GLY A 92 -26.59 23.05 9.51
C GLY A 92 -25.81 21.74 9.33
N ALA A 93 -24.70 21.53 10.04
CA ALA A 93 -23.98 20.26 10.02
C ALA A 93 -24.74 19.22 10.88
N GLY A 94 -25.86 18.73 10.32
CA GLY A 94 -26.69 17.71 10.92
C GLY A 94 -25.86 16.51 11.39
N GLU A 95 -26.17 16.05 12.60
CA GLU A 95 -25.73 14.79 13.18
C GLU A 95 -26.35 13.63 12.39
N GLU A 96 -25.85 13.38 11.20
CA GLU A 96 -26.03 12.07 10.59
C GLU A 96 -24.74 11.29 10.82
N ASP A 97 -24.69 10.62 11.97
CA ASP A 97 -23.76 9.50 12.16
C ASP A 97 -23.96 8.56 10.98
N VAL A 98 -22.89 8.28 10.25
CA VAL A 98 -22.93 7.24 9.22
C VAL A 98 -23.02 5.90 9.93
N VAL A 99 -24.23 5.51 10.29
CA VAL A 99 -24.53 4.13 10.65
C VAL A 99 -24.49 3.36 9.34
N MET A 100 -23.35 2.74 9.05
CA MET A 100 -23.34 1.66 8.07
C MET A 100 -24.20 0.54 8.65
N GLU A 101 -25.43 0.41 8.14
CA GLU A 101 -26.21 -0.80 8.36
C GLU A 101 -25.35 -1.98 7.89
N ALA A 102 -25.25 -3.00 8.73
CA ALA A 102 -24.57 -4.23 8.33
C ALA A 102 -25.35 -4.80 7.14
N GLY A 103 -24.80 -4.65 5.94
CA GLY A 103 -25.35 -5.28 4.75
C GLY A 103 -25.55 -6.77 5.03
N GLN A 104 -26.66 -7.33 4.56
CA GLN A 104 -26.94 -8.76 4.75
C GLN A 104 -25.94 -9.65 3.97
N TYR A 105 -25.29 -9.08 2.95
CA TYR A 105 -24.43 -9.77 1.99
C TYR A 105 -23.03 -9.17 1.92
N TYR A 106 -22.08 -9.96 1.42
CA TYR A 106 -20.71 -9.54 1.14
C TYR A 106 -20.71 -8.46 0.06
N ALA A 107 -20.07 -7.32 0.32
CA ALA A 107 -19.80 -6.31 -0.69
C ALA A 107 -18.40 -6.54 -1.29
N ASP A 108 -18.30 -6.76 -2.60
CA ASP A 108 -17.02 -6.94 -3.30
C ASP A 108 -16.24 -5.62 -3.42
N LEU A 109 -15.69 -5.19 -2.29
CA LEU A 109 -14.83 -4.02 -2.22
C LEU A 109 -13.43 -4.35 -2.75
N TRP A 110 -12.94 -5.58 -2.55
CA TRP A 110 -11.54 -5.93 -2.80
C TRP A 110 -11.19 -5.94 -4.28
N SER A 111 -12.06 -6.51 -5.13
CA SER A 111 -11.84 -6.45 -6.58
C SER A 111 -11.84 -5.00 -7.07
N ALA A 112 -12.74 -4.16 -6.55
CA ALA A 112 -12.79 -2.75 -6.90
C ALA A 112 -11.49 -2.01 -6.55
N LEU A 113 -10.93 -2.24 -5.35
CA LEU A 113 -9.65 -1.63 -4.95
C LEU A 113 -8.49 -2.10 -5.84
N VAL A 114 -8.39 -3.40 -6.13
CA VAL A 114 -7.36 -3.95 -7.03
C VAL A 114 -7.46 -3.37 -8.43
N GLU A 115 -8.68 -3.20 -8.94
CA GLU A 115 -8.94 -2.66 -10.29
C GLU A 115 -8.97 -1.13 -10.33
N GLY A 116 -8.67 -0.45 -9.21
CA GLY A 116 -8.63 1.02 -9.12
C GLY A 116 -9.97 1.70 -9.35
N ARG A 117 -11.09 1.03 -9.04
CA ARG A 117 -12.47 1.54 -9.12
C ARG A 117 -13.03 1.88 -7.74
N GLU A 118 -13.98 2.82 -7.68
CA GLU A 118 -14.67 3.13 -6.43
C GLU A 118 -15.43 1.90 -5.87
N PRO A 119 -15.22 1.54 -4.59
CA PRO A 119 -16.01 0.50 -3.92
C PRO A 119 -17.41 1.04 -3.68
N ARG A 120 -18.36 0.69 -4.56
CA ARG A 120 -19.75 1.12 -4.42
C ARG A 120 -20.50 0.23 -3.42
N PRO A 121 -21.28 0.81 -2.49
CA PRO A 121 -22.33 0.05 -1.82
C PRO A 121 -23.36 -0.39 -2.87
N GLU A 122 -23.76 -1.65 -2.82
CA GLU A 122 -24.84 -2.20 -3.65
C GLU A 122 -26.11 -1.34 -3.48
N GLY A 123 -26.77 -0.99 -4.60
CA GLY A 123 -28.02 -0.21 -4.59
C GLY A 123 -27.87 1.32 -4.67
N SER A 124 -26.66 1.87 -4.79
CA SER A 124 -26.48 3.31 -5.05
C SER A 124 -26.92 3.67 -6.48
N THR A 125 -28.12 4.25 -6.62
CA THR A 125 -28.55 4.93 -7.85
C THR A 125 -27.53 6.01 -8.22
N SER A 126 -27.25 6.17 -9.51
CA SER A 126 -26.30 7.16 -10.02
C SER A 126 -26.62 8.57 -9.50
N SER A 127 -25.95 9.00 -8.43
CA SER A 127 -25.93 10.40 -8.04
C SER A 127 -25.24 11.17 -9.15
N THR A 128 -25.76 12.35 -9.48
CA THR A 128 -25.08 13.24 -10.42
C THR A 128 -23.67 13.54 -9.91
N PRO A 129 -22.67 13.74 -10.79
CA PRO A 129 -21.30 14.05 -10.38
C PRO A 129 -21.16 15.24 -9.42
N ASP A 130 -22.18 16.11 -9.34
CA ASP A 130 -22.19 17.31 -8.52
C ASP A 130 -22.81 17.15 -7.12
N ASP A 131 -23.42 16.00 -6.79
CA ASP A 131 -24.05 15.79 -5.49
C ASP A 131 -23.03 15.80 -4.34
N VAL A 132 -22.92 16.95 -3.66
CA VAL A 132 -22.01 17.16 -2.52
C VAL A 132 -22.37 16.24 -1.36
N THR A 133 -23.66 16.07 -1.08
CA THR A 133 -24.12 15.29 0.08
C THR A 133 -23.80 13.80 -0.10
N ALA A 134 -24.09 13.25 -1.28
CA ALA A 134 -23.74 11.87 -1.59
C ALA A 134 -22.22 11.63 -1.54
N TRP A 135 -21.42 12.57 -2.05
CA TRP A 135 -19.97 12.48 -1.98
C TRP A 135 -19.44 12.54 -0.54
N VAL A 136 -19.90 13.48 0.30
CA VAL A 136 -19.51 13.56 1.72
C VAL A 136 -19.84 12.25 2.44
N LYS A 137 -21.03 11.68 2.22
CA LYS A 137 -21.44 10.40 2.80
C LYS A 137 -20.52 9.26 2.35
N ALA A 138 -20.16 9.21 1.08
CA ALA A 138 -19.25 8.19 0.56
C ALA A 138 -17.85 8.29 1.20
N VAL A 139 -17.28 9.49 1.28
CA VAL A 139 -15.95 9.73 1.89
C VAL A 139 -15.95 9.34 3.37
N ARG A 140 -16.98 9.73 4.15
CA ARG A 140 -17.12 9.32 5.55
C ARG A 140 -17.27 7.81 5.71
N SER A 141 -18.06 7.17 4.85
CA SER A 141 -18.24 5.71 4.85
C SER A 141 -16.90 5.01 4.59
N GLU A 142 -16.10 5.52 3.65
CA GLU A 142 -14.78 4.97 3.34
C GLU A 142 -13.80 5.17 4.51
N LYS A 143 -13.81 6.36 5.16
CA LYS A 143 -13.00 6.62 6.36
C LYS A 143 -13.34 5.65 7.50
N TYR A 144 -14.62 5.43 7.75
CA TYR A 144 -15.08 4.46 8.74
C TYR A 144 -14.63 3.04 8.39
N LEU A 145 -14.81 2.62 7.13
CA LEU A 145 -14.38 1.31 6.65
C LEU A 145 -12.87 1.12 6.80
N LYS A 146 -12.06 2.11 6.44
CA LYS A 146 -10.59 2.09 6.63
C LYS A 146 -10.22 1.79 8.08
N GLY A 147 -10.89 2.42 9.05
CA GLY A 147 -10.69 2.15 10.47
C GLY A 147 -10.96 0.69 10.84
N ARG A 148 -12.05 0.10 10.33
CA ARG A 148 -12.36 -1.32 10.54
C ARG A 148 -11.37 -2.26 9.87
N LEU A 149 -10.90 -1.91 8.67
CA LEU A 149 -9.91 -2.70 7.94
C LEU A 149 -8.57 -2.72 8.68
N ASN A 150 -8.17 -1.63 9.33
CA ASN A 150 -6.98 -1.63 10.19
C ASN A 150 -7.12 -2.64 11.34
N ILE A 151 -8.27 -2.69 12.01
CA ILE A 151 -8.54 -3.67 13.08
C ILE A 151 -8.54 -5.10 12.51
N ALA A 152 -9.14 -5.31 11.34
CA ALA A 152 -9.15 -6.60 10.66
C ALA A 152 -7.73 -7.06 10.30
N ALA A 153 -6.90 -6.16 9.78
CA ALA A 153 -5.50 -6.41 9.47
C ALA A 153 -4.71 -6.80 10.73
N ASP A 154 -4.92 -6.11 11.86
CA ASP A 154 -4.29 -6.47 13.14
C ASP A 154 -4.68 -7.88 13.62
N HIS A 155 -5.97 -8.23 13.54
CA HIS A 155 -6.42 -9.59 13.85
C HIS A 155 -5.79 -10.62 12.93
N PHE A 156 -5.78 -10.36 11.62
CA PHE A 156 -5.20 -11.24 10.61
C PHE A 156 -3.70 -11.42 10.78
N ASN A 157 -2.99 -10.35 11.12
CA ASN A 157 -1.55 -10.34 11.34
C ASN A 157 -1.13 -11.15 12.57
N ARG A 158 -2.02 -11.26 13.57
CA ARG A 158 -1.79 -12.10 14.75
C ARG A 158 -2.19 -13.54 14.50
N ASP A 159 -3.34 -13.76 13.87
CA ASP A 159 -3.91 -15.07 13.59
C ASP A 159 -4.82 -14.99 12.34
N PRO A 160 -4.37 -15.52 11.18
CA PRO A 160 -5.14 -15.48 9.95
C PRO A 160 -6.55 -16.08 10.06
N LYS A 161 -6.75 -17.10 10.91
CA LYS A 161 -8.08 -17.71 11.10
C LYS A 161 -9.04 -16.76 11.78
N LYS A 162 -8.58 -16.06 12.83
CA LYS A 162 -9.37 -15.03 13.50
C LYS A 162 -9.61 -13.83 12.59
N GLY A 163 -8.61 -13.45 11.80
CA GLY A 163 -8.75 -12.40 10.78
C GLY A 163 -9.84 -12.73 9.76
N PHE A 164 -9.84 -13.95 9.18
CA PHE A 164 -10.89 -14.39 8.28
C PHE A 164 -12.27 -14.38 8.95
N HIS A 165 -12.37 -14.91 10.17
CA HIS A 165 -13.64 -14.90 10.90
C HIS A 165 -14.16 -13.47 11.15
N PHE A 166 -13.29 -12.54 11.53
CA PHE A 166 -13.63 -11.13 11.69
C PHE A 166 -14.14 -10.53 10.38
N LEU A 167 -13.42 -10.73 9.28
CA LEU A 167 -13.80 -10.22 7.96
C LEU A 167 -15.15 -10.79 7.49
N GLN A 168 -15.40 -12.09 7.68
CA GLN A 168 -16.67 -12.72 7.32
C GLN A 168 -17.83 -12.24 8.22
N THR A 169 -17.59 -12.05 9.51
CA THR A 169 -18.59 -11.51 10.46
C THR A 169 -19.06 -10.14 10.04
N TYR A 170 -18.15 -9.30 9.55
CA TYR A 170 -18.45 -7.95 9.07
C TYR A 170 -18.76 -7.86 7.58
N LYS A 171 -18.96 -9.00 6.90
CA LYS A 171 -19.31 -9.08 5.46
C LYS A 171 -18.30 -8.39 4.56
N LEU A 172 -17.04 -8.41 4.97
CA LEU A 172 -15.87 -7.96 4.23
C LEU A 172 -15.19 -9.11 3.49
N LEU A 173 -15.56 -10.36 3.76
CA LEU A 173 -15.23 -11.52 2.93
C LEU A 173 -16.46 -12.44 2.84
N PRO A 174 -16.60 -13.22 1.75
CA PRO A 174 -17.68 -14.17 1.61
C PRO A 174 -17.57 -15.32 2.62
N ASP A 175 -18.71 -15.89 2.98
CA ASP A 175 -18.81 -17.09 3.81
C ASP A 175 -19.67 -18.15 3.10
N PRO A 176 -19.08 -19.24 2.57
CA PRO A 176 -17.69 -19.67 2.74
C PRO A 176 -16.67 -18.81 1.96
N LEU A 177 -15.40 -18.88 2.36
CA LEU A 177 -14.32 -18.17 1.67
C LEU A 177 -14.20 -18.57 0.19
N GLU A 178 -14.02 -17.56 -0.65
CA GLU A 178 -13.76 -17.67 -2.09
C GLU A 178 -12.33 -17.24 -2.42
N ALA A 179 -11.68 -17.96 -3.33
CA ALA A 179 -10.26 -17.75 -3.64
C ALA A 179 -9.97 -16.35 -4.19
N LYS A 180 -10.80 -15.86 -5.12
CA LYS A 180 -10.66 -14.52 -5.72
C LYS A 180 -10.79 -13.41 -4.67
N ALA A 181 -11.80 -13.47 -3.81
CA ALA A 181 -11.99 -12.47 -2.75
C ALA A 181 -10.81 -12.42 -1.78
N VAL A 182 -10.28 -13.59 -1.38
CA VAL A 182 -9.09 -13.68 -0.53
C VAL A 182 -7.85 -13.14 -1.25
N ALA A 183 -7.65 -13.46 -2.52
CA ALA A 183 -6.54 -12.95 -3.31
C ALA A 183 -6.55 -11.41 -3.40
N CYS A 184 -7.71 -10.82 -3.73
CA CYS A 184 -7.85 -9.37 -3.79
C CYS A 184 -7.67 -8.71 -2.41
N PHE A 185 -8.16 -9.35 -1.33
CA PHE A 185 -7.91 -8.90 0.03
C PHE A 185 -6.41 -8.88 0.36
N LEU A 186 -5.69 -9.97 0.10
CA LEU A 186 -4.24 -10.05 0.33
C LEU A 186 -3.46 -9.02 -0.50
N ARG A 187 -3.98 -8.64 -1.67
CA ARG A 187 -3.35 -7.68 -2.57
C ARG A 187 -3.59 -6.21 -2.21
N ALA A 188 -4.78 -5.89 -1.68
CA ALA A 188 -5.25 -4.50 -1.51
C ALA A 188 -5.38 -4.05 -0.05
N CYS A 189 -5.50 -4.96 0.92
CA CYS A 189 -5.70 -4.57 2.31
C CYS A 189 -4.43 -3.92 2.90
N PRO A 190 -4.51 -2.66 3.36
CA PRO A 190 -3.37 -1.99 3.98
C PRO A 190 -3.01 -2.62 5.33
N GLY A 191 -1.74 -2.57 5.70
CA GLY A 191 -1.28 -3.02 7.02
C GLY A 191 -1.05 -4.52 7.16
N LEU A 192 -1.35 -5.36 6.15
CA LEU A 192 -1.04 -6.79 6.21
C LEU A 192 0.48 -7.05 6.20
N HIS A 193 0.93 -7.94 7.07
CA HIS A 193 2.33 -8.36 7.12
C HIS A 193 2.68 -9.23 5.90
N LYS A 194 3.65 -8.77 5.11
CA LYS A 194 4.13 -9.45 3.90
C LYS A 194 4.56 -10.91 4.13
N LYS A 195 5.12 -11.21 5.31
CA LYS A 195 5.47 -12.58 5.73
C LYS A 195 4.27 -13.51 5.78
N ILE A 196 3.14 -13.02 6.29
CA ILE A 196 1.91 -13.81 6.42
C ILE A 196 1.29 -14.02 5.04
N ILE A 197 1.27 -12.98 4.20
CA ILE A 197 0.81 -13.08 2.81
C ILE A 197 1.61 -14.18 2.09
N GLY A 198 2.94 -14.10 2.09
CA GLY A 198 3.78 -15.08 1.41
C GLY A 198 3.65 -16.49 1.97
N THR A 199 3.50 -16.62 3.30
CA THR A 199 3.26 -17.92 3.94
C THR A 199 1.97 -18.56 3.41
N LEU A 200 0.86 -17.81 3.39
CA LEU A 200 -0.44 -18.31 2.92
C LEU A 200 -0.45 -18.62 1.43
N LEU A 201 0.13 -17.76 0.60
CA LEU A 201 0.25 -17.96 -0.85
C LEU A 201 1.08 -19.22 -1.20
N GLY A 202 2.00 -19.64 -0.31
CA GLY A 202 2.77 -20.86 -0.47
C GLY A 202 2.09 -22.14 0.04
N GLU A 203 1.00 -22.04 0.81
CA GLU A 203 0.24 -23.20 1.27
C GLU A 203 -0.58 -23.84 0.13
N VAL A 204 -1.09 -25.05 0.35
CA VAL A 204 -1.96 -25.76 -0.62
C VAL A 204 -3.40 -25.81 -0.14
N HIS A 205 -3.59 -26.26 1.10
CA HIS A 205 -4.89 -26.60 1.64
C HIS A 205 -5.31 -25.60 2.71
N LEU A 206 -6.60 -25.27 2.73
CA LEU A 206 -7.19 -24.61 3.89
C LEU A 206 -7.33 -25.64 5.01
N LYS A 207 -6.68 -25.42 6.17
CA LYS A 207 -6.67 -26.35 7.32
C LYS A 207 -8.05 -26.67 7.94
N SER A 208 -9.13 -26.11 7.39
CA SER A 208 -10.52 -26.37 7.78
C SER A 208 -11.17 -27.24 6.71
N LYS A 209 -11.28 -28.55 6.97
CA LYS A 209 -12.03 -29.59 6.23
C LYS A 209 -12.12 -29.40 4.70
N ASP A 210 -11.24 -30.10 3.99
CA ASP A 210 -11.43 -30.64 2.63
C ASP A 210 -11.61 -29.67 1.44
N LYS A 211 -11.14 -28.41 1.53
CA LYS A 211 -10.89 -27.61 0.31
C LYS A 211 -9.46 -27.82 -0.18
N ASP A 212 -9.26 -28.92 -0.89
CA ASP A 212 -8.02 -29.19 -1.61
C ASP A 212 -7.71 -28.07 -2.61
N ASN A 213 -6.43 -27.71 -2.71
CA ASN A 213 -5.92 -26.69 -3.63
C ASN A 213 -6.45 -25.26 -3.43
N PHE A 214 -7.17 -24.96 -2.34
CA PHE A 214 -7.71 -23.61 -2.08
C PHE A 214 -6.65 -22.52 -2.17
N TYR A 215 -5.49 -22.69 -1.53
CA TYR A 215 -4.43 -21.67 -1.57
C TYR A 215 -3.67 -21.64 -2.90
N LEU A 216 -3.71 -22.71 -3.70
CA LEU A 216 -3.23 -22.68 -5.08
C LEU A 216 -4.13 -21.79 -5.94
N GLU A 217 -5.44 -21.90 -5.79
CA GLU A 217 -6.40 -21.04 -6.48
C GLU A 217 -6.25 -19.58 -6.01
N VAL A 218 -6.06 -19.35 -4.71
CA VAL A 218 -5.76 -18.00 -4.17
C VAL A 218 -4.47 -17.45 -4.78
N LEU A 219 -3.41 -18.26 -4.88
CA LEU A 219 -2.14 -17.83 -5.49
C LEU A 219 -2.32 -17.46 -6.97
N GLN A 220 -3.07 -18.26 -7.73
CA GLN A 220 -3.36 -17.97 -9.12
C GLN A 220 -4.13 -16.64 -9.25
N GLN A 221 -5.24 -16.49 -8.52
CA GLN A 221 -6.05 -15.27 -8.52
C GLN A 221 -5.24 -14.05 -8.04
N PHE A 222 -4.35 -14.23 -7.07
CA PHE A 222 -3.45 -13.17 -6.59
C PHE A 222 -2.49 -12.75 -7.70
N THR A 223 -1.92 -13.71 -8.42
CA THR A 223 -1.01 -13.46 -9.54
C THR A 223 -1.73 -12.79 -10.72
N ASP A 224 -2.99 -13.13 -10.95
CA ASP A 224 -3.83 -12.50 -11.99
C ASP A 224 -4.16 -11.04 -11.73
N THR A 225 -4.00 -10.56 -10.48
CA THR A 225 -4.12 -9.13 -10.16
C THR A 225 -2.99 -8.27 -10.72
N PHE A 226 -1.89 -8.88 -11.18
CA PHE A 226 -0.75 -8.16 -11.75
C PHE A 226 -0.91 -7.99 -13.26
N ASP A 227 -0.64 -6.77 -13.73
CA ASP A 227 -0.53 -6.44 -15.14
C ASP A 227 0.94 -6.27 -15.54
N PHE A 228 1.52 -7.33 -16.12
CA PHE A 228 2.88 -7.36 -16.64
C PHE A 228 2.98 -6.97 -18.12
N THR A 229 1.89 -6.59 -18.78
CA THR A 229 1.91 -6.29 -20.22
C THR A 229 2.92 -5.17 -20.52
N GLY A 230 3.89 -5.47 -21.38
CA GLY A 230 4.93 -4.53 -21.81
C GLY A 230 5.99 -4.23 -20.75
N MET A 231 5.99 -4.93 -19.61
CA MET A 231 7.04 -4.79 -18.59
C MET A 231 8.25 -5.65 -18.95
N LYS A 232 9.45 -5.16 -18.63
CA LYS A 232 10.66 -5.98 -18.65
C LYS A 232 10.56 -7.09 -17.58
N PHE A 233 11.23 -8.22 -17.84
CA PHE A 233 11.17 -9.41 -16.99
C PHE A 233 11.55 -9.14 -15.53
N ASP A 234 12.68 -8.47 -15.30
CA ASP A 234 13.14 -8.08 -13.97
C ASP A 234 12.19 -7.10 -13.29
N GLY A 235 11.62 -6.16 -14.04
CA GLY A 235 10.64 -5.21 -13.53
C GLY A 235 9.37 -5.90 -13.04
N ALA A 236 8.85 -6.85 -13.83
CA ALA A 236 7.69 -7.65 -13.45
C ALA A 236 7.98 -8.54 -12.23
N LEU A 237 9.14 -9.22 -12.21
CA LEU A 237 9.53 -10.09 -11.11
C LEU A 237 9.71 -9.30 -9.80
N ARG A 238 10.31 -8.09 -9.85
CA ARG A 238 10.40 -7.18 -8.71
C ARG A 238 9.02 -6.76 -8.22
N LEU A 239 8.15 -6.32 -9.12
CA LEU A 239 6.79 -5.89 -8.76
C LEU A 239 6.04 -7.02 -8.04
N PHE A 240 6.15 -8.24 -8.53
CA PHE A 240 5.53 -9.42 -7.95
C PHE A 240 6.12 -9.78 -6.58
N LEU A 241 7.44 -9.99 -6.50
CA LEU A 241 8.12 -10.44 -5.28
C LEU A 241 8.22 -9.38 -4.19
N GLU A 242 8.02 -8.10 -4.50
CA GLU A 242 7.97 -7.04 -3.49
C GLU A 242 6.60 -6.90 -2.81
N SER A 243 5.56 -7.55 -3.33
CA SER A 243 4.19 -7.49 -2.80
C SER A 243 3.97 -8.38 -1.55
N PHE A 244 4.82 -9.38 -1.36
CA PHE A 244 4.84 -10.27 -0.20
C PHE A 244 6.29 -10.65 0.15
N GLN A 245 6.52 -11.37 1.24
CA GLN A 245 7.85 -11.91 1.54
C GLN A 245 7.90 -13.36 1.07
N LEU A 246 8.86 -13.68 0.20
CA LEU A 246 8.98 -15.03 -0.36
C LEU A 246 9.25 -16.05 0.77
N PRO A 247 8.53 -17.20 0.81
CA PRO A 247 8.80 -18.27 1.76
C PRO A 247 10.21 -18.86 1.61
N GLY A 248 10.71 -19.53 2.65
CA GLY A 248 12.02 -20.18 2.61
C GLY A 248 11.96 -21.64 2.12
N GLU A 249 10.80 -22.27 2.18
CA GLU A 249 10.60 -23.66 1.81
C GLU A 249 10.57 -23.82 0.28
N ALA A 250 11.46 -24.65 -0.27
CA ALA A 250 11.63 -24.82 -1.72
C ALA A 250 10.31 -25.11 -2.48
N GLN A 251 9.45 -25.97 -1.92
CA GLN A 251 8.15 -26.32 -2.51
C GLN A 251 7.19 -25.14 -2.58
N LYS A 252 7.27 -24.18 -1.66
CA LYS A 252 6.44 -22.98 -1.67
C LYS A 252 6.93 -21.98 -2.73
N ILE A 253 8.25 -21.83 -2.82
CA ILE A 253 8.88 -21.00 -3.85
C ILE A 253 8.52 -21.52 -5.24
N ASP A 254 8.61 -22.83 -5.45
CA ASP A 254 8.28 -23.51 -6.73
C ASP A 254 6.91 -23.12 -7.26
N ARG A 255 5.88 -23.26 -6.42
CA ARG A 255 4.51 -22.88 -6.75
C ARG A 255 4.36 -21.40 -7.12
N ILE A 256 4.97 -20.52 -6.32
CA ILE A 256 4.90 -19.07 -6.50
C ILE A 256 5.57 -18.65 -7.82
N VAL A 257 6.76 -19.18 -8.07
CA VAL A 257 7.54 -18.85 -9.28
C VAL A 257 6.88 -19.42 -10.53
N ASN A 258 6.24 -20.60 -10.44
CA ASN A 258 5.48 -21.17 -11.54
C ASN A 258 4.25 -20.32 -11.93
N CYS A 259 3.49 -19.84 -10.93
CA CYS A 259 2.39 -18.92 -11.18
C CYS A 259 2.86 -17.62 -11.84
N PHE A 260 3.98 -17.04 -11.36
CA PHE A 260 4.60 -15.88 -12.01
C PHE A 260 4.99 -16.17 -13.46
N GLY A 261 5.69 -17.28 -13.71
CA GLY A 261 6.16 -17.66 -15.05
C GLY A 261 5.01 -17.82 -16.04
N THR A 262 3.94 -18.49 -15.63
CA THR A 262 2.72 -18.65 -16.42
C THR A 262 2.10 -17.30 -16.77
N ARG A 263 1.90 -16.43 -15.76
CA ARG A 263 1.26 -15.12 -15.96
C ARG A 263 2.10 -14.18 -16.82
N TYR A 264 3.41 -14.10 -16.56
CA TYR A 264 4.30 -13.23 -17.32
C TYR A 264 4.35 -13.64 -18.79
N TYR A 265 4.47 -14.94 -19.08
CA TYR A 265 4.49 -15.46 -20.45
C TYR A 265 3.19 -15.17 -21.20
N GLN A 266 2.02 -15.37 -20.56
CA GLN A 266 0.71 -15.05 -21.15
C GLN A 266 0.59 -13.60 -21.61
N GLN A 267 1.25 -12.67 -20.92
CA GLN A 267 1.20 -11.24 -21.22
C GLN A 267 2.37 -10.74 -22.08
N ASN A 268 3.45 -11.52 -22.20
CA ASN A 268 4.69 -11.13 -22.86
C ASN A 268 5.33 -12.34 -23.60
N THR A 269 4.95 -12.57 -24.85
CA THR A 269 5.37 -13.74 -25.65
C THR A 269 6.56 -13.47 -26.58
N THR A 270 7.26 -12.34 -26.44
CA THR A 270 8.20 -11.86 -27.48
C THR A 270 9.60 -12.44 -27.38
N VAL A 271 10.12 -12.69 -26.17
CA VAL A 271 11.51 -13.14 -25.94
C VAL A 271 11.57 -14.59 -25.46
N LEU A 272 10.62 -14.99 -24.63
CA LEU A 272 10.53 -16.33 -24.05
C LEU A 272 9.57 -17.18 -24.87
N ARG A 273 9.94 -18.43 -25.15
CA ARG A 273 9.19 -19.34 -26.02
C ARG A 273 8.10 -20.12 -25.28
N SER A 274 8.26 -20.34 -23.98
CA SER A 274 7.32 -21.10 -23.15
C SER A 274 7.19 -20.53 -21.72
N ALA A 275 6.12 -20.93 -21.03
CA ALA A 275 5.96 -20.67 -19.59
C ALA A 275 7.07 -21.35 -18.78
N ASP A 276 7.51 -22.55 -19.20
CA ASP A 276 8.60 -23.28 -18.56
C ASP A 276 9.94 -22.55 -18.69
N ALA A 277 10.27 -22.00 -19.87
CA ALA A 277 11.44 -21.15 -20.05
C ALA A 277 11.41 -19.91 -19.14
N THR A 278 10.22 -19.30 -19.01
CA THR A 278 10.00 -18.13 -18.14
C THR A 278 10.19 -18.47 -16.67
N TYR A 279 9.65 -19.62 -16.25
CA TYR A 279 9.79 -20.18 -14.91
C TYR A 279 11.26 -20.47 -14.55
N VAL A 280 12.00 -21.16 -15.43
CA VAL A 280 13.42 -21.46 -15.23
C VAL A 280 14.25 -20.18 -15.16
N LEU A 281 13.97 -19.21 -16.02
CA LEU A 281 14.63 -17.90 -15.98
C LEU A 281 14.35 -17.17 -14.66
N ALA A 282 13.11 -17.23 -14.13
CA ALA A 282 12.78 -16.59 -12.86
C ALA A 282 13.59 -17.19 -11.70
N TYR A 283 13.76 -18.50 -11.67
CA TYR A 283 14.65 -19.18 -10.73
C TYR A 283 16.10 -18.75 -10.87
N SER A 284 16.60 -18.70 -12.10
CA SER A 284 17.96 -18.24 -12.41
C SER A 284 18.21 -16.82 -11.92
N VAL A 285 17.23 -15.92 -12.09
CA VAL A 285 17.29 -14.54 -11.63
C VAL A 285 17.23 -14.43 -10.10
N ILE A 286 16.37 -15.21 -9.43
CA ILE A 286 16.31 -15.24 -7.96
C ILE A 286 17.66 -15.73 -7.40
N MET A 287 18.24 -16.77 -8.01
CA MET A 287 19.54 -17.30 -7.63
C MET A 287 20.67 -16.30 -7.88
N LEU A 288 20.65 -15.59 -9.01
CA LEU A 288 21.58 -14.47 -9.27
C LEU A 288 21.43 -13.35 -8.22
N ASN A 289 20.20 -13.02 -7.83
CA ASN A 289 19.97 -12.00 -6.81
C ASN A 289 20.56 -12.40 -5.45
N THR A 290 20.36 -13.66 -5.03
CA THR A 290 20.98 -14.21 -3.83
C THR A 290 22.50 -14.22 -3.94
N ASP A 291 23.06 -14.64 -5.08
CA ASP A 291 24.50 -14.65 -5.32
C ASP A 291 25.10 -13.25 -5.22
N ALA A 292 24.54 -12.27 -5.96
CA ALA A 292 25.03 -10.90 -6.06
C ALA A 292 24.97 -10.16 -4.71
N HIS A 293 23.86 -10.27 -3.98
CA HIS A 293 23.56 -9.41 -2.83
C HIS A 293 23.72 -10.06 -1.44
N ASN A 294 24.08 -11.34 -1.36
CA ASN A 294 24.43 -11.98 -0.09
C ASN A 294 25.93 -11.84 0.21
N ASP A 295 26.27 -11.17 1.31
CA ASP A 295 27.66 -10.94 1.75
C ASP A 295 28.43 -12.24 2.03
N GLN A 296 27.75 -13.36 2.29
CA GLN A 296 28.38 -14.65 2.51
C GLN A 296 28.96 -15.25 1.22
N VAL A 297 28.50 -14.81 0.05
CA VAL A 297 28.99 -15.26 -1.25
C VAL A 297 30.21 -14.43 -1.62
N LYS A 298 31.40 -15.03 -1.49
CA LYS A 298 32.68 -14.33 -1.76
C LYS A 298 33.00 -14.20 -3.25
N GLN A 299 32.63 -15.20 -4.05
CA GLN A 299 32.89 -15.25 -5.48
C GLN A 299 31.55 -15.09 -6.20
N LYS A 300 31.31 -13.90 -6.74
CA LYS A 300 30.06 -13.55 -7.40
C LYS A 300 30.04 -14.12 -8.82
N MET A 301 28.86 -14.55 -9.27
CA MET A 301 28.60 -15.00 -10.63
C MET A 301 28.89 -13.86 -11.61
N THR A 302 29.72 -14.11 -12.62
CA THR A 302 29.97 -13.15 -13.71
C THR A 302 28.88 -13.20 -14.77
N LEU A 303 28.79 -12.17 -15.62
CA LEU A 303 27.86 -12.15 -16.77
C LEU A 303 28.04 -13.39 -17.66
N GLU A 304 29.28 -13.76 -17.98
CA GLU A 304 29.59 -14.95 -18.79
C GLU A 304 29.16 -16.27 -18.11
N GLN A 305 29.29 -16.35 -16.79
CA GLN A 305 28.79 -17.50 -16.03
C GLN A 305 27.26 -17.53 -16.05
N PHE A 306 26.60 -16.38 -15.89
CA PHE A 306 25.15 -16.26 -15.98
C PHE A 306 24.64 -16.69 -17.37
N LYS A 307 25.25 -16.20 -18.47
CA LYS A 307 24.90 -16.60 -19.84
C LYS A 307 25.05 -18.11 -20.05
N ARG A 308 26.16 -18.69 -19.57
CA ARG A 308 26.41 -20.13 -19.65
C ARG A 308 25.41 -20.96 -18.84
N ASN A 309 25.03 -20.50 -17.65
CA ASN A 309 24.04 -21.17 -16.79
C ASN A 309 22.64 -21.17 -17.42
N ASN A 310 22.32 -20.17 -18.23
CA ASN A 310 21.04 -20.02 -18.92
C ASN A 310 21.05 -20.55 -20.37
N ARG A 311 22.08 -21.29 -20.77
CA ARG A 311 22.15 -21.86 -22.12
C ARG A 311 21.07 -22.94 -22.30
N GLY A 312 20.28 -22.83 -23.37
CA GLY A 312 19.28 -23.83 -23.72
C GLY A 312 17.97 -23.73 -22.92
N ILE A 313 17.80 -22.73 -22.05
CA ILE A 313 16.58 -22.62 -21.24
C ILE A 313 15.34 -22.23 -22.06
N ASN A 314 15.53 -21.68 -23.27
CA ASN A 314 14.45 -21.22 -24.12
C ASN A 314 14.04 -22.33 -25.10
N ASP A 315 13.51 -23.43 -24.55
CA ASP A 315 13.13 -24.65 -25.30
C ASP A 315 14.30 -25.24 -26.12
N GLY A 316 15.50 -25.28 -25.53
CA GLY A 316 16.71 -25.79 -26.16
C GLY A 316 17.57 -24.72 -26.86
N GLU A 317 17.05 -23.50 -27.04
CA GLU A 317 17.80 -22.37 -27.58
C GLU A 317 18.37 -21.45 -26.48
N SER A 318 19.39 -20.66 -26.82
CA SER A 318 19.88 -19.59 -25.98
C SER A 318 18.97 -18.36 -26.06
N LEU A 319 18.84 -17.64 -24.94
CA LEU A 319 18.23 -16.31 -24.94
C LEU A 319 19.12 -15.30 -25.69
N PRO A 320 18.57 -14.20 -26.23
CA PRO A 320 19.37 -13.13 -26.83
C PRO A 320 20.40 -12.57 -25.85
N ASP A 321 21.61 -12.31 -26.34
CA ASP A 321 22.74 -11.85 -25.53
C ASP A 321 22.46 -10.52 -24.83
N ASP A 322 21.93 -9.54 -25.57
CA ASP A 322 21.57 -8.22 -25.04
C ASP A 322 20.52 -8.32 -23.91
N PHE A 323 19.55 -9.21 -24.06
CA PHE A 323 18.52 -9.45 -23.04
C PHE A 323 19.14 -9.99 -21.74
N GLN A 324 20.06 -10.96 -21.86
CA GLN A 324 20.74 -11.54 -20.69
C GLN A 324 21.67 -10.53 -20.01
N GLU A 325 22.35 -9.70 -20.78
CA GLU A 325 23.23 -8.65 -20.27
C GLU A 325 22.45 -7.55 -19.55
N GLU A 326 21.37 -7.04 -20.15
CA GLU A 326 20.48 -6.07 -19.49
C GLU A 326 19.90 -6.64 -18.19
N LEU A 327 19.44 -7.90 -18.22
CA LEU A 327 18.87 -8.58 -17.06
C LEU A 327 19.90 -8.72 -15.94
N TYR A 328 21.10 -9.22 -16.24
CA TYR A 328 22.19 -9.38 -15.28
C TYR A 328 22.57 -8.03 -14.65
N ASN A 329 22.80 -7.01 -15.48
CA ASN A 329 23.19 -5.68 -15.01
C ASN A 329 22.10 -5.04 -14.13
N SER A 330 20.83 -5.21 -14.48
CA SER A 330 19.71 -4.75 -13.65
C SER A 330 19.70 -5.41 -12.27
N ILE A 331 19.88 -6.73 -12.21
CA ILE A 331 19.83 -7.48 -10.95
C ILE A 331 21.04 -7.15 -10.07
N VAL A 332 22.25 -7.09 -10.64
CA VAL A 332 23.46 -6.76 -9.87
C VAL A 332 23.46 -5.32 -9.38
N SER A 333 22.96 -4.36 -10.16
CA SER A 333 22.91 -2.95 -9.77
C SER A 333 21.79 -2.62 -8.78
N ASN A 334 20.69 -3.37 -8.80
CA ASN A 334 19.53 -3.12 -7.96
C ASN A 334 18.98 -4.45 -7.42
N ALA A 335 19.02 -4.67 -6.11
CA ALA A 335 18.56 -5.92 -5.52
C ALA A 335 17.03 -6.11 -5.60
N ILE A 336 16.57 -7.33 -5.87
CA ILE A 336 15.19 -7.72 -5.60
C ILE A 336 15.04 -7.86 -4.08
N LYS A 337 14.09 -7.12 -3.50
CA LYS A 337 13.81 -7.17 -2.06
C LYS A 337 13.03 -8.43 -1.72
N LEU A 338 13.74 -9.53 -1.46
CA LEU A 338 13.15 -10.82 -1.09
C LEU A 338 12.67 -10.88 0.37
N GLN A 339 13.16 -9.99 1.23
CA GLN A 339 12.77 -9.87 2.64
C GLN A 339 12.42 -8.42 2.98
N ASP A 340 11.54 -8.24 3.96
CA ASP A 340 11.15 -6.90 4.41
C ASP A 340 12.28 -6.30 5.26
N SER A 341 13.10 -5.46 4.64
CA SER A 341 14.22 -4.76 5.32
C SER A 341 13.70 -3.58 6.16
N GLY A 342 12.83 -3.86 7.13
CA GLY A 342 12.31 -2.91 8.11
C GLY A 342 11.71 -1.60 7.54
N PRO A 343 11.40 -0.62 8.40
CA PRO A 343 10.82 0.66 7.99
C PRO A 343 11.76 1.54 7.13
N GLY A 344 13.04 1.15 7.00
CA GLY A 344 14.07 1.88 6.24
C GLY A 344 14.13 1.55 4.74
N GLY A 345 13.48 0.47 4.28
CA GLY A 345 13.52 0.06 2.87
C GLY A 345 12.58 0.84 1.93
N ALA A 346 11.73 1.71 2.48
CA ALA A 346 10.81 2.56 1.73
C ALA A 346 11.49 3.88 1.36
N GLY A 347 12.35 3.87 0.34
CA GLY A 347 13.08 5.07 -0.07
C GLY A 347 13.30 5.26 -1.57
N VAL A 348 13.40 4.18 -2.36
CA VAL A 348 13.68 4.31 -3.80
C VAL A 348 12.50 3.80 -4.61
N MET A 349 11.90 4.69 -5.39
CA MET A 349 10.89 4.34 -6.39
C MET A 349 11.58 3.57 -7.51
N SER A 350 11.31 2.26 -7.64
CA SER A 350 11.81 1.49 -8.77
C SER A 350 11.08 1.88 -10.06
N ALA A 351 11.70 1.68 -11.22
CA ALA A 351 11.06 1.94 -12.51
C ALA A 351 9.76 1.14 -12.68
N ALA A 352 9.72 -0.09 -12.18
CA ALA A 352 8.52 -0.93 -12.18
C ALA A 352 7.40 -0.36 -11.29
N ARG A 353 7.72 0.07 -10.06
CA ARG A 353 6.75 0.74 -9.18
C ARG A 353 6.28 2.07 -9.75
N TRP A 354 7.16 2.82 -10.41
CA TRP A 354 6.78 4.07 -11.07
C TRP A 354 5.82 3.84 -12.24
N ALA A 355 6.08 2.83 -13.08
CA ALA A 355 5.19 2.46 -14.16
C ALA A 355 3.81 2.03 -13.65
N ASP A 356 3.77 1.21 -12.59
CA ASP A 356 2.54 0.79 -11.94
C ASP A 356 1.78 1.99 -11.33
N LEU A 357 2.49 2.89 -10.63
CA LEU A 357 1.91 4.12 -10.09
C LEU A 357 1.35 5.03 -11.19
N ARG A 358 2.05 5.16 -12.32
CA ARG A 358 1.59 5.94 -13.48
C ARG A 358 0.35 5.30 -14.12
N ARG A 359 0.26 3.98 -14.17
CA ARG A 359 -0.94 3.28 -14.64
C ARG A 359 -2.10 3.52 -13.67
N ALA A 360 -1.85 3.34 -12.38
CA ALA A 360 -2.83 3.54 -11.32
C ALA A 360 -3.35 4.99 -11.27
N SER A 361 -2.52 5.99 -11.60
CA SER A 361 -2.96 7.40 -11.65
C SER A 361 -3.97 7.70 -12.76
N LEU A 362 -4.07 6.84 -13.78
CA LEU A 362 -5.06 6.95 -14.85
C LEU A 362 -6.40 6.28 -14.49
N LEU A 363 -6.45 5.46 -13.44
CA LEU A 363 -7.66 4.82 -12.96
C LEU A 363 -8.49 5.80 -12.09
N PRO A 364 -9.80 5.57 -11.92
CA PRO A 364 -10.65 6.43 -11.09
C PRO A 364 -10.09 6.73 -9.70
N ARG A 365 -9.56 5.72 -9.00
CA ARG A 365 -8.95 5.87 -7.66
C ARG A 365 -7.59 6.57 -7.66
N GLY A 366 -6.98 6.75 -8.83
CA GLY A 366 -5.78 7.57 -9.04
C GLY A 366 -6.06 9.07 -9.09
N GLN A 367 -7.33 9.47 -9.23
CA GLN A 367 -7.76 10.85 -9.35
C GLN A 367 -8.20 11.40 -7.98
N LEU A 368 -8.04 12.72 -7.80
CA LEU A 368 -8.62 13.40 -6.63
C LEU A 368 -10.14 13.39 -6.76
N THR A 369 -10.84 13.02 -5.69
CA THR A 369 -12.30 12.80 -5.66
C THR A 369 -13.08 14.05 -6.06
N ARG A 370 -12.70 15.21 -5.53
CA ARG A 370 -13.31 16.51 -5.82
C ARG A 370 -12.31 17.62 -5.52
N ARG A 371 -12.36 18.72 -6.28
CA ARG A 371 -11.62 19.97 -6.02
C ARG A 371 -12.63 21.06 -5.66
N GLY A 372 -12.68 21.50 -4.41
CA GLY A 372 -13.52 22.64 -3.99
C GLY A 372 -14.75 22.26 -3.16
N LYS A 373 -15.91 22.88 -3.46
CA LYS A 373 -17.11 22.94 -2.60
C LYS A 373 -17.46 21.59 -1.94
N GLY A 374 -17.69 21.63 -0.63
CA GLY A 374 -18.17 20.49 0.16
C GLY A 374 -17.10 19.89 1.07
N VAL A 375 -15.82 20.15 0.81
CA VAL A 375 -14.71 19.71 1.67
C VAL A 375 -14.81 20.28 3.10
N GLU A 376 -15.47 21.42 3.26
CA GLU A 376 -15.76 22.06 4.55
C GLU A 376 -16.68 21.19 5.43
N ALA A 377 -17.42 20.25 4.84
CA ALA A 377 -18.27 19.33 5.59
C ALA A 377 -17.49 18.41 6.53
N PHE A 378 -16.18 18.23 6.29
CA PHE A 378 -15.29 17.42 7.14
C PHE A 378 -14.65 18.22 8.27
N ASP A 379 -14.89 19.53 8.38
CA ASP A 379 -14.20 20.38 9.37
C ASP A 379 -14.47 19.91 10.80
N ARG A 380 -15.69 19.43 11.11
CA ARG A 380 -16.04 18.84 12.40
C ARG A 380 -15.26 17.56 12.68
N ASP A 381 -15.18 16.67 11.68
CA ASP A 381 -14.50 15.38 11.79
C ASP A 381 -13.00 15.59 12.06
N MET A 382 -12.39 16.55 11.35
CA MET A 382 -11.01 16.96 11.52
C MET A 382 -10.77 17.70 12.84
N PHE A 383 -11.70 18.56 13.26
CA PHE A 383 -11.63 19.28 14.53
C PHE A 383 -11.57 18.30 15.69
N CYS A 384 -12.43 17.29 15.70
CA CYS A 384 -12.48 16.23 16.72
C CYS A 384 -11.12 15.52 16.92
N LEU A 385 -10.28 15.44 15.88
CA LEU A 385 -8.96 14.82 15.94
C LEU A 385 -7.89 15.73 16.56
N ILE A 386 -8.01 17.05 16.41
CA ILE A 386 -6.92 17.99 16.71
C ILE A 386 -7.16 18.87 17.95
N TRP A 387 -8.41 19.16 18.33
CA TRP A 387 -8.71 20.14 19.38
C TRP A 387 -8.04 19.81 20.73
N GLY A 388 -8.12 18.54 21.16
CA GLY A 388 -7.55 18.08 22.43
C GLY A 388 -6.02 18.21 22.45
N PRO A 389 -5.32 17.64 21.45
CA PRO A 389 -3.88 17.85 21.25
C PRO A 389 -3.46 19.32 21.24
N THR A 390 -4.21 20.20 20.57
CA THR A 390 -3.91 21.65 20.52
C THR A 390 -4.05 22.32 21.88
N VAL A 391 -5.14 22.05 22.62
CA VAL A 391 -5.34 22.62 23.97
C VAL A 391 -4.23 22.18 24.92
N ALA A 392 -3.86 20.90 24.86
CA ALA A 392 -2.76 20.38 25.66
C ALA A 392 -1.43 21.05 25.28
N ALA A 393 -1.13 21.23 24.00
CA ALA A 393 0.08 21.92 23.54
C ALA A 393 0.12 23.39 24.00
N VAL A 394 -0.98 24.12 23.89
CA VAL A 394 -1.12 25.50 24.39
C VAL A 394 -0.77 25.58 25.87
N SER A 395 -1.31 24.67 26.71
CA SER A 395 -1.11 24.70 28.17
C SER A 395 0.34 24.49 28.65
N VAL A 396 1.22 24.00 27.77
CA VAL A 396 2.62 23.72 28.09
C VAL A 396 3.56 24.77 27.50
N VAL A 397 3.16 25.41 26.41
CA VAL A 397 3.99 26.39 25.68
C VAL A 397 3.66 27.84 26.07
N LEU A 398 2.39 28.13 26.37
CA LEU A 398 1.91 29.43 26.88
C LEU A 398 1.61 29.33 28.37
#